data_AF-A0A662CB95-F1
#
_entry.id   AF-A0A662CB95-F1
#
_cell.length_a   1.000
_cell.length_b   1.000
_cell.length_c   1.000
_cell.angle_alpha   90.00
_cell.angle_beta   90.00
_cell.angle_gamma   90.00
#
_symmetry.space_group_name_H-M   'P 1'
#
loop_
_entity.id
_entity.type
_entity.pdbx_description
1 polymer ?
#
loop_
_entity_poly.entity_id
_entity_poly.type
_entity_poly.pdbx_seq_one_letter_code
_entity_poly.pdbx_strand_id
1 'polypeptide(L)'
;MELPLFRRLSFQASYDHYSFPQITSRNINIQRGQDSYLKLLYSSWSALEFSFRYKYSSGTQNSNLQTWFNQAVRTEKHDLQVKARYMVSANYSMKIQAGYNIFQASEESVRSVGSLLLLDMYYHPESVPLKLTFRYALFHTDDYRSRLYAYENDVLYSSSMPAYYGKGFRFYLLMKYSPVHWLNIWFRFSTTCFTDRNTISSGPEKIKGNKLPEIKIQLRIKL
;
A
#
# COMPACT_ATOMS: atom_id res chain seq x y z
N MET A 1 8.06 21.61 2.01
CA MET A 1 7.60 22.85 1.35
C MET A 1 6.62 22.47 0.23
N GLU A 2 5.43 23.06 0.21
CA GLU A 2 4.47 22.90 -0.90
C GLU A 2 4.50 24.17 -1.76
N LEU A 3 4.74 24.03 -3.06
CA LEU A 3 4.78 25.15 -4.00
C LEU A 3 3.75 24.91 -5.11
N PRO A 4 2.75 25.79 -5.27
CA PRO A 4 1.91 25.79 -6.45
C PRO A 4 2.73 26.34 -7.62
N LEU A 5 3.23 25.46 -8.50
CA LEU A 5 4.01 25.86 -9.67
C LEU A 5 3.12 26.48 -10.76
N PHE A 6 1.87 26.00 -10.90
CA PHE A 6 0.84 26.54 -11.78
C PHE A 6 -0.55 26.29 -11.19
N ARG A 7 -1.61 26.96 -11.67
CA ARG A 7 -3.03 26.80 -11.19
C ARG A 7 -3.53 25.35 -11.14
N ARG A 8 -2.87 24.43 -11.85
CA ARG A 8 -3.23 23.00 -11.99
C ARG A 8 -2.10 22.04 -11.58
N LEU A 9 -0.96 22.55 -11.13
CA LEU A 9 0.23 21.76 -10.77
C LEU A 9 0.66 22.12 -9.35
N SER A 10 0.69 21.13 -8.47
CA SER A 10 1.18 21.27 -7.11
C SER A 10 2.41 20.40 -6.92
N PHE A 11 3.44 20.98 -6.32
CA PHE A 11 4.68 20.29 -5.99
C PHE A 11 4.90 20.27 -4.48
N GLN A 12 5.31 19.13 -3.96
CA GLN A 12 5.61 18.93 -2.56
C GLN A 12 6.98 18.28 -2.45
N ALA A 13 7.88 18.88 -1.69
CA ALA A 13 9.19 18.33 -1.39
C ALA A 13 9.48 18.40 0.11
N SER A 14 10.08 17.35 0.66
CA SER A 14 10.65 17.34 2.01
C SER A 14 11.96 16.57 2.04
N TYR A 15 12.82 16.96 2.97
CA TYR A 15 14.10 16.33 3.23
C TYR A 15 14.34 16.39 4.73
N ASP A 16 14.48 15.22 5.34
CA ASP A 16 14.65 15.08 6.78
C ASP A 16 15.91 14.26 7.04
N HIS A 17 16.77 14.74 7.94
CA HIS A 17 17.93 14.00 8.44
C HIS A 17 17.73 13.78 9.94
N TYR A 18 17.90 12.53 10.40
CA TYR A 18 17.59 12.16 11.77
C TYR A 18 18.64 11.23 12.39
N SER A 19 18.76 11.32 13.70
CA SER A 19 19.61 10.45 14.52
C SER A 19 18.90 10.14 15.83
N PHE A 20 18.74 8.85 16.13
CA PHE A 20 18.12 8.39 17.36
C PHE A 20 19.10 7.50 18.14
N PRO A 21 19.41 7.84 19.40
CA PRO A 21 20.31 7.03 20.24
C PRO A 21 19.61 5.83 20.91
N GLN A 22 18.32 5.63 20.66
CA GLN A 22 17.52 4.65 21.40
C GLN A 22 17.70 3.22 20.86
N ILE A 23 18.00 2.30 21.78
CA ILE A 23 18.05 0.86 21.53
C ILE A 23 16.63 0.32 21.38
N THR A 24 16.41 -0.47 20.34
CA THR A 24 15.14 -1.17 20.09
C THR A 24 15.40 -2.66 19.93
N SER A 25 14.36 -3.49 20.02
CA SER A 25 14.48 -4.95 19.84
C SER A 25 15.07 -5.37 18.49
N ARG A 26 15.10 -4.48 17.49
CA ARG A 26 15.70 -4.73 16.17
C ARG A 26 17.06 -4.07 15.96
N ASN A 27 17.38 -3.03 16.73
CA ASN A 27 18.57 -2.21 16.52
C ASN A 27 19.19 -1.83 17.88
N ILE A 28 20.41 -2.29 18.12
CA ILE A 28 21.17 -2.02 19.35
C ILE A 28 22.19 -0.87 19.20
N ASN A 29 22.27 -0.30 17.99
CA ASN A 29 23.20 0.78 17.63
C ASN A 29 22.45 2.10 17.41
N ILE A 30 23.16 3.23 17.53
CA ILE A 30 22.62 4.56 17.18
C ILE A 30 22.14 4.52 15.72
N GLN A 31 20.87 4.85 15.52
CA GLN A 31 20.27 4.87 14.20
C GLN A 31 20.46 6.24 13.60
N ARG A 32 21.02 6.28 12.39
CA ARG A 32 21.11 7.49 11.58
C ARG A 32 20.48 7.22 10.24
N GLY A 33 19.79 8.22 9.71
CA GLY A 33 19.15 8.09 8.42
C GLY A 33 18.78 9.42 7.80
N GLN A 34 18.36 9.35 6.55
CA GLN A 34 17.81 10.46 5.80
C GLN A 34 16.62 9.98 5.00
N ASP A 35 15.60 10.81 4.93
CA ASP A 35 14.40 10.60 4.14
C ASP A 35 14.21 11.79 3.21
N SER A 36 14.15 11.52 1.91
CA SER A 36 13.82 12.51 0.88
C SER A 36 12.49 12.15 0.25
N TYR A 37 11.61 13.12 0.06
CA TYR A 37 10.30 12.91 -0.50
C TYR A 37 9.97 13.97 -1.54
N LEU A 38 9.50 13.53 -2.69
CA LEU A 38 9.07 14.37 -3.80
C LEU A 38 7.71 13.89 -4.28
N LYS A 39 6.78 14.82 -4.48
CA LYS A 39 5.47 14.53 -5.03
C LYS A 39 5.02 15.65 -5.96
N LEU A 40 4.58 15.25 -7.14
CA LEU A 40 3.97 16.09 -8.15
C LEU A 40 2.50 15.69 -8.28
N LEU A 41 1.62 16.68 -8.30
CA LEU A 41 0.19 16.54 -8.49
C LEU A 41 -0.25 17.42 -9.64
N TYR A 42 -0.95 16.83 -10.61
CA TYR A 42 -1.47 17.55 -11.76
C TYR A 42 -2.96 17.27 -11.92
N SER A 43 -3.75 18.33 -12.09
CA SER A 43 -5.21 18.27 -12.28
C SER A 43 -5.59 19.04 -13.53
N SER A 44 -5.75 18.35 -14.66
CA SER A 44 -5.95 19.01 -15.97
C SER A 44 -7.39 19.48 -16.19
N TRP A 45 -8.32 18.55 -16.01
CA TRP A 45 -9.78 18.72 -16.16
C TRP A 45 -10.42 18.21 -14.88
N SER A 46 -11.58 18.71 -14.47
CA SER A 46 -12.27 18.30 -13.24
C SER A 46 -12.47 16.78 -13.10
N ALA A 47 -12.33 16.02 -14.19
CA ALA A 47 -12.41 14.58 -14.24
C ALA A 47 -11.08 13.82 -14.09
N LEU A 48 -9.91 14.45 -14.25
CA LEU A 48 -8.64 13.73 -14.35
C LEU A 48 -7.54 14.30 -13.44
N GLU A 49 -6.99 13.42 -12.60
CA GLU A 49 -5.91 13.72 -11.65
C GLU A 49 -4.75 12.75 -11.86
N PHE A 50 -3.53 13.29 -11.92
CA PHE A 50 -2.29 12.52 -11.94
C PHE A 50 -1.44 12.85 -10.72
N SER A 51 -0.81 11.82 -10.16
CA SER A 51 0.17 11.96 -9.09
C SER A 51 1.41 11.14 -9.40
N PHE A 52 2.56 11.79 -9.32
CA PHE A 52 3.86 11.14 -9.28
C PHE A 52 4.45 11.34 -7.89
N ARG A 53 5.04 10.29 -7.32
CA ARG A 53 5.69 10.33 -6.02
C ARG A 53 6.98 9.53 -6.08
N TYR A 54 8.03 10.12 -5.52
CA TYR A 54 9.29 9.46 -5.25
C TYR A 54 9.64 9.64 -3.77
N LYS A 55 10.00 8.55 -3.10
CA LYS A 55 10.56 8.57 -1.75
C LYS A 55 11.89 7.84 -1.75
N TYR A 56 12.90 8.45 -1.16
CA TYR A 56 14.16 7.83 -0.84
C TYR A 56 14.29 7.76 0.68
N SER A 57 14.74 6.62 1.18
CA SER A 57 15.07 6.42 2.59
C SER A 57 16.41 5.70 2.66
N SER A 58 17.34 6.22 3.44
CA SER A 58 18.55 5.47 3.81
C SER A 58 18.71 5.47 5.32
N GLY A 59 19.10 4.34 5.89
CA GLY A 59 19.38 4.24 7.31
C GLY A 59 20.14 2.98 7.67
N THR A 60 20.48 2.83 8.94
CA THR A 60 21.18 1.64 9.44
C THR A 60 20.21 0.59 9.99
N GLN A 61 20.42 -0.67 9.61
CA GLN A 61 19.73 -1.84 10.16
C GLN A 61 20.76 -2.89 10.58
N ASN A 62 20.48 -3.66 11.61
CA ASN A 62 21.35 -4.77 12.00
C ASN A 62 21.32 -5.89 10.94
N SER A 63 22.50 -6.41 10.54
CA SER A 63 22.63 -7.50 9.55
C SER A 63 21.97 -8.80 9.99
N ASN A 64 22.04 -9.14 11.27
CA ASN A 64 21.50 -10.40 11.78
C ASN A 64 21.20 -10.29 13.29
N LEU A 65 20.12 -10.92 13.77
CA LEU A 65 19.79 -10.96 15.21
C LEU A 65 20.38 -12.20 15.93
N GLN A 66 21.09 -13.06 15.20
CA GLN A 66 21.60 -14.35 15.71
C GLN A 66 23.07 -14.32 16.15
N THR A 67 23.82 -13.26 15.87
CA THR A 67 25.24 -13.14 16.24
C THR A 67 25.43 -12.13 17.37
N TRP A 68 26.37 -12.40 18.29
CA TRP A 68 26.70 -11.53 19.42
C TRP A 68 27.30 -10.19 18.99
N PHE A 69 27.88 -10.12 17.79
CA PHE A 69 28.39 -8.91 17.16
C PHE A 69 27.40 -8.45 16.08
N ASN A 70 26.52 -7.51 16.43
CA ASN A 70 25.58 -6.90 15.48
C ASN A 70 26.27 -5.76 14.73
N GLN A 71 26.60 -6.00 13.45
CA GLN A 71 27.08 -4.96 12.56
C GLN A 71 25.89 -4.17 12.00
N ALA A 72 25.96 -2.85 12.14
CA ALA A 72 24.98 -1.94 11.54
C ALA A 72 25.26 -1.83 10.04
N VAL A 73 24.37 -2.36 9.22
CA VAL A 73 24.43 -2.30 7.77
C VAL A 73 23.62 -1.13 7.28
N ARG A 74 24.22 -0.35 6.38
CA ARG A 74 23.47 0.70 5.69
C ARG A 74 22.51 0.06 4.68
N THR A 75 21.27 0.53 4.73
CA THR A 75 20.19 0.10 3.87
C THR A 75 19.64 1.31 3.15
N GLU A 76 19.32 1.12 1.88
CA GLU A 76 18.76 2.16 1.01
C GLU A 76 17.50 1.65 0.35
N LYS A 77 16.51 2.52 0.26
CA LYS A 77 15.19 2.21 -0.28
C LYS A 77 14.74 3.32 -1.22
N HIS A 78 14.39 2.94 -2.44
CA HIS A 78 13.80 3.81 -3.44
C HIS A 78 12.36 3.36 -3.71
N ASP A 79 11.40 4.23 -3.42
CA ASP A 79 9.97 4.00 -3.61
C ASP A 79 9.42 4.95 -4.68
N LEU A 80 9.02 4.41 -5.82
CA LEU A 80 8.39 5.12 -6.93
C LEU A 80 6.91 4.77 -7.00
N GLN A 81 6.05 5.77 -7.18
CA GLN A 81 4.61 5.56 -7.31
C GLN A 81 4.00 6.55 -8.30
N VAL A 82 3.22 6.00 -9.22
CA VAL A 82 2.42 6.75 -10.19
C VAL A 82 0.95 6.41 -9.96
N LYS A 83 0.10 7.43 -9.93
CA LYS A 83 -1.35 7.30 -9.80
C LYS A 83 -2.05 8.13 -10.85
N ALA A 84 -3.09 7.58 -11.42
CA ALA A 84 -4.03 8.27 -12.29
C ALA A 84 -5.44 8.01 -11.76
N ARG A 85 -6.24 9.06 -11.59
CA ARG A 85 -7.65 8.97 -11.25
C ARG A 85 -8.44 9.61 -12.38
N TYR A 86 -9.48 8.91 -12.81
CA TYR A 86 -10.39 9.36 -13.86
C TYR A 86 -11.84 9.23 -13.41
N MET A 87 -12.58 10.33 -13.43
CA MET A 87 -14.02 10.37 -13.22
C MET A 87 -14.69 10.18 -14.58
N VAL A 88 -15.26 8.99 -14.80
CA VAL A 88 -15.96 8.65 -16.04
C VAL A 88 -17.30 9.37 -16.09
N SER A 89 -17.99 9.43 -14.95
CA SER A 89 -19.23 10.18 -14.75
C SER A 89 -19.44 10.48 -13.26
N ALA A 90 -20.55 11.14 -12.92
CA ALA A 90 -20.96 11.34 -11.53
C ALA A 90 -21.21 10.04 -10.76
N ASN A 91 -21.41 8.90 -11.45
CA ASN A 91 -21.67 7.60 -10.81
C ASN A 91 -20.46 6.67 -10.82
N TYR A 92 -19.48 6.89 -11.71
CA TYR A 92 -18.37 5.98 -11.95
C TYR A 92 -17.03 6.70 -11.92
N SER A 93 -16.09 6.17 -11.14
CA SER A 93 -14.70 6.60 -11.22
C SER A 93 -13.75 5.41 -11.19
N MET A 94 -12.59 5.60 -11.80
CA MET A 94 -11.53 4.62 -11.90
C MET A 94 -10.25 5.24 -11.38
N LYS A 95 -9.40 4.40 -10.78
CA LYS A 95 -8.07 4.81 -10.39
C LYS A 95 -7.09 3.69 -10.70
N ILE A 96 -5.99 4.06 -11.34
CA ILE A 96 -4.88 3.18 -11.63
C ILE A 96 -3.70 3.65 -10.81
N GLN A 97 -2.97 2.71 -10.21
CA GLN A 97 -1.76 3.00 -9.47
C GLN A 97 -0.68 1.98 -9.81
N ALA A 98 0.49 2.44 -10.23
CA ALA A 98 1.68 1.64 -10.35
C ALA A 98 2.67 2.03 -9.23
N GLY A 99 3.29 1.04 -8.62
CA GLY A 99 4.31 1.20 -7.59
C GLY A 99 5.51 0.33 -7.91
N TYR A 100 6.69 0.84 -7.62
CA TYR A 100 7.94 0.13 -7.79
C TYR A 100 8.86 0.47 -6.62
N ASN A 101 9.46 -0.56 -6.03
CA ASN A 101 10.37 -0.43 -4.91
C ASN A 101 11.70 -1.13 -5.23
N ILE A 102 12.80 -0.49 -4.84
CA ILE A 102 14.11 -1.13 -4.74
C ILE A 102 14.58 -1.01 -3.30
N PHE A 103 15.04 -2.13 -2.74
CA PHE A 103 15.73 -2.21 -1.47
C PHE A 103 17.16 -2.72 -1.72
N GLN A 104 18.16 -2.12 -1.07
CA GLN A 104 19.55 -2.52 -1.17
C GLN A 104 20.22 -2.46 0.21
N ALA A 105 20.99 -3.50 0.56
CA ALA A 105 21.83 -3.53 1.75
C ALA A 105 23.32 -3.56 1.35
N SER A 106 24.13 -2.70 1.97
CA SER A 106 25.52 -2.46 1.55
C SER A 106 26.46 -3.66 1.70
N GLU A 107 26.26 -4.52 2.70
CA GLU A 107 27.16 -5.64 2.99
C GLU A 107 26.87 -6.91 2.17
N GLU A 108 25.62 -7.16 1.80
CA GLU A 108 25.26 -8.43 1.13
C GLU A 108 25.27 -8.32 -0.40
N SER A 109 25.44 -7.13 -0.98
CA SER A 109 25.14 -6.86 -2.41
C SER A 109 23.74 -7.35 -2.85
N VAL A 110 22.85 -7.61 -1.88
CA VAL A 110 21.50 -8.12 -2.13
C VAL A 110 20.64 -6.91 -2.45
N ARG A 111 20.27 -6.84 -3.73
CA ARG A 111 19.23 -5.94 -4.24
C ARG A 111 17.93 -6.73 -4.31
N SER A 112 16.89 -6.20 -3.70
CA SER A 112 15.54 -6.78 -3.75
C SER A 112 14.60 -5.77 -4.39
N VAL A 113 13.79 -6.23 -5.34
CA VAL A 113 12.90 -5.40 -6.12
C VAL A 113 11.45 -5.83 -5.88
N GLY A 114 10.56 -4.85 -5.86
CA GLY A 114 9.13 -5.07 -5.77
C GLY A 114 8.36 -4.19 -6.74
N SER A 115 7.27 -4.72 -7.27
CA SER A 115 6.33 -3.99 -8.12
C SER A 115 4.89 -4.29 -7.72
N LEU A 116 4.02 -3.29 -7.91
CA LEU A 116 2.61 -3.35 -7.59
C LEU A 116 1.82 -2.58 -8.63
N LEU A 117 0.83 -3.22 -9.24
CA LEU A 117 -0.15 -2.56 -10.11
C LEU A 117 -1.53 -2.72 -9.49
N LEU A 118 -2.23 -1.61 -9.27
CA LEU A 118 -3.57 -1.56 -8.72
C LEU A 118 -4.53 -0.95 -9.73
N LEU A 119 -5.68 -1.57 -9.86
CA LEU A 119 -6.84 -1.05 -10.55
C LEU A 119 -8.01 -0.97 -9.57
N ASP A 120 -8.45 0.24 -9.29
CA ASP A 120 -9.63 0.55 -8.49
C ASP A 120 -10.79 0.98 -9.41
N MET A 121 -11.97 0.41 -9.18
CA MET A 121 -13.23 0.83 -9.79
C MET A 121 -14.23 1.17 -8.70
N TYR A 122 -14.87 2.34 -8.82
CA TYR A 122 -15.87 2.84 -7.88
C TYR A 122 -17.17 3.08 -8.64
N TYR A 123 -18.27 2.58 -8.08
CA TYR A 123 -19.61 2.81 -8.58
C TYR A 123 -20.53 3.25 -7.45
N HIS A 124 -21.18 4.39 -7.64
CA HIS A 124 -22.11 5.00 -6.69
C HIS A 124 -23.28 5.62 -7.45
N PRO A 125 -24.27 4.83 -7.88
CA PRO A 125 -25.43 5.35 -8.58
C PRO A 125 -26.22 6.32 -7.70
N GLU A 126 -26.70 7.42 -8.27
CA GLU A 126 -27.59 8.37 -7.58
C GLU A 126 -28.99 7.79 -7.31
N SER A 127 -29.48 6.89 -8.16
CA SER A 127 -30.84 6.33 -8.06
C SER A 127 -31.01 5.23 -7.02
N VAL A 128 -29.91 4.63 -6.54
CA VAL A 128 -29.94 3.50 -5.60
C VAL A 128 -28.94 3.79 -4.48
N PRO A 129 -29.27 3.59 -3.20
CA PRO A 129 -28.36 3.85 -2.08
C PRO A 129 -27.29 2.76 -1.94
N LEU A 130 -26.51 2.57 -2.99
CA LEU A 130 -25.49 1.54 -3.16
C LEU A 130 -24.13 2.19 -3.43
N LYS A 131 -23.08 1.68 -2.79
CA LYS A 131 -21.69 1.99 -3.15
C LYS A 131 -20.95 0.69 -3.36
N LEU A 132 -20.39 0.50 -4.55
CA LEU A 132 -19.53 -0.60 -4.89
C LEU A 132 -18.10 -0.09 -5.08
N THR A 133 -17.16 -0.83 -4.52
CA THR A 133 -15.74 -0.63 -4.76
C THR A 133 -15.12 -1.97 -5.09
N PHE A 134 -14.47 -2.04 -6.23
CA PHE A 134 -13.69 -3.20 -6.64
C PHE A 134 -12.23 -2.79 -6.78
N ARG A 135 -11.32 -3.65 -6.31
CA ARG A 135 -9.90 -3.52 -6.62
C ARG A 135 -9.37 -4.82 -7.16
N TYR A 136 -8.52 -4.72 -8.17
CA TYR A 136 -7.59 -5.77 -8.58
C TYR A 136 -6.15 -5.29 -8.38
N ALA A 137 -5.32 -6.13 -7.79
CA ALA A 137 -3.93 -5.85 -7.47
C ALA A 137 -3.04 -6.98 -8.01
N LEU A 138 -2.02 -6.63 -8.78
CA LEU A 138 -0.95 -7.52 -9.22
C LEU A 138 0.34 -7.13 -8.51
N PHE A 139 1.01 -8.09 -7.90
CA PHE A 139 2.24 -7.83 -7.17
C PHE A 139 3.31 -8.86 -7.50
N HIS A 140 4.55 -8.38 -7.55
CA HIS A 140 5.73 -9.20 -7.77
C HIS A 140 6.87 -8.60 -6.97
N THR A 141 7.32 -9.30 -5.94
CA THR A 141 8.48 -8.92 -5.13
C THR A 141 9.44 -10.10 -4.98
N ASP A 142 10.73 -9.81 -4.88
CA ASP A 142 11.76 -10.83 -4.71
C ASP A 142 11.71 -11.44 -3.30
N ASP A 143 11.49 -10.60 -2.29
CA ASP A 143 11.43 -11.02 -0.89
C ASP A 143 10.50 -10.11 -0.06
N TYR A 144 10.54 -10.29 1.27
CA TYR A 144 9.77 -9.50 2.23
C TYR A 144 10.37 -8.10 2.49
N ARG A 145 11.63 -7.86 2.13
CA ARG A 145 12.31 -6.57 2.30
C ARG A 145 11.80 -5.55 1.28
N SER A 146 11.44 -5.99 0.07
CA SER A 146 10.85 -5.18 -1.02
C SER A 146 9.32 -5.17 -1.05
N ARG A 147 8.66 -5.59 0.04
CA ARG A 147 7.19 -5.59 0.14
C ARG A 147 6.60 -4.20 -0.08
N LEU A 148 5.47 -4.15 -0.78
CA LEU A 148 4.72 -2.92 -1.00
C LEU A 148 3.47 -2.88 -0.13
N TYR A 149 3.14 -1.70 0.36
CA TYR A 149 1.92 -1.46 1.13
C TYR A 149 0.93 -0.63 0.30
N ALA A 150 -0.33 -1.04 0.29
CA ALA A 150 -1.40 -0.20 -0.21
C ALA A 150 -2.64 -0.31 0.67
N TYR A 151 -3.24 0.84 0.98
CA TYR A 151 -4.49 0.91 1.71
C TYR A 151 -5.64 0.33 0.89
N GLU A 152 -6.41 -0.59 1.45
CA GLU A 152 -7.64 -1.13 0.89
C GLU A 152 -8.87 -0.52 1.61
N ASN A 153 -9.93 -0.23 0.86
CA ASN A 153 -11.19 0.17 1.48
C ASN A 153 -11.79 -1.02 2.24
N ASP A 154 -12.25 -0.80 3.46
CA ASP A 154 -12.82 -1.85 4.30
C ASP A 154 -14.19 -1.42 4.86
N VAL A 155 -14.83 -2.32 5.61
CA VAL A 155 -16.05 -2.05 6.38
C VAL A 155 -15.81 -0.95 7.42
N LEU A 156 -16.88 -0.36 7.94
CA LEU A 156 -16.79 0.79 8.84
C LEU A 156 -15.97 0.47 10.10
N TYR A 157 -15.06 1.38 10.47
CA TYR A 157 -14.10 1.25 11.57
C TYR A 157 -13.05 0.14 11.40
N SER A 158 -12.95 -0.44 10.21
CA SER A 158 -11.84 -1.30 9.84
C SER A 158 -10.86 -0.54 8.95
N SER A 159 -9.57 -0.80 9.14
CA SER A 159 -8.53 -0.37 8.21
C SER A 159 -7.77 -1.61 7.74
N SER A 160 -7.60 -1.73 6.41
CA SER A 160 -6.88 -2.85 5.82
C SER A 160 -5.70 -2.30 5.03
N MET A 161 -4.49 -2.65 5.47
CA MET A 161 -3.24 -2.28 4.79
C MET A 161 -2.40 -3.54 4.60
N PRO A 162 -2.77 -4.40 3.64
CA PRO A 162 -2.01 -5.61 3.35
C PRO A 162 -0.58 -5.28 2.93
N ALA A 163 0.34 -6.10 3.40
CA ALA A 163 1.68 -6.17 2.85
C ALA A 163 1.65 -7.10 1.62
N TYR A 164 1.87 -6.54 0.44
CA TYR A 164 2.03 -7.31 -0.79
C TYR A 164 3.49 -7.77 -0.89
N TYR A 165 3.72 -9.07 -0.84
CA TYR A 165 5.04 -9.69 -0.97
C TYR A 165 4.93 -11.07 -1.65
N GLY A 166 6.00 -11.46 -2.34
CA GLY A 166 5.99 -12.63 -3.21
C GLY A 166 5.37 -12.32 -4.58
N LYS A 167 4.78 -13.33 -5.20
CA LYS A 167 4.19 -13.20 -6.55
C LYS A 167 2.74 -13.64 -6.54
N GLY A 168 1.88 -12.84 -7.14
CA GLY A 168 0.47 -13.18 -7.23
C GLY A 168 -0.44 -12.00 -7.54
N PHE A 169 -1.71 -12.21 -7.23
CA PHE A 169 -2.73 -11.18 -7.34
C PHE A 169 -3.64 -11.20 -6.13
N ARG A 170 -4.27 -10.06 -5.87
CA ARG A 170 -5.29 -9.92 -4.85
C ARG A 170 -6.43 -9.11 -5.43
N PHE A 171 -7.65 -9.46 -5.08
CA PHE A 171 -8.79 -8.62 -5.40
C PHE A 171 -9.72 -8.50 -4.20
N TYR A 172 -10.52 -7.45 -4.20
CA TYR A 172 -11.62 -7.33 -3.28
C TYR A 172 -12.82 -6.64 -3.93
N LEU A 173 -14.00 -7.01 -3.44
CA LEU A 173 -15.25 -6.31 -3.65
C LEU A 173 -15.75 -5.83 -2.29
N LEU A 174 -16.03 -4.54 -2.18
CA LEU A 174 -16.69 -3.92 -1.04
C LEU A 174 -18.01 -3.32 -1.52
N MET A 175 -19.09 -3.76 -0.91
CA MET A 175 -20.44 -3.25 -1.12
C MET A 175 -20.91 -2.57 0.16
N LYS A 176 -21.47 -1.38 0.04
CA LYS A 176 -22.26 -0.71 1.07
C LYS A 176 -23.66 -0.46 0.52
N TYR A 177 -24.67 -0.95 1.22
CA TYR A 177 -26.08 -0.72 0.89
C TYR A 177 -26.79 -0.04 2.06
N SER A 178 -27.53 1.03 1.78
CA SER A 178 -28.23 1.86 2.78
C SER A 178 -29.71 2.00 2.40
N PRO A 179 -30.51 0.92 2.51
CA PRO A 179 -31.90 0.92 2.02
C PRO A 179 -32.79 1.99 2.69
N VAL A 180 -32.46 2.33 3.94
CA VAL A 180 -33.15 3.34 4.75
C VAL A 180 -32.12 4.11 5.56
N HIS A 181 -32.45 5.34 6.00
CA HIS A 181 -31.50 6.24 6.66
C HIS A 181 -30.88 5.66 7.95
N TRP A 182 -31.60 4.78 8.64
CA TRP A 182 -31.18 4.15 9.90
C TRP A 182 -30.41 2.84 9.70
N LEU A 183 -30.39 2.24 8.51
CA LEU A 183 -29.74 0.95 8.25
C LEU A 183 -28.60 1.08 7.25
N ASN A 184 -27.42 0.57 7.61
CA ASN A 184 -26.32 0.41 6.67
C ASN A 184 -25.78 -1.01 6.75
N ILE A 185 -25.61 -1.63 5.59
CA ILE A 185 -25.12 -3.00 5.43
C ILE A 185 -23.84 -2.93 4.60
N TRP A 186 -22.75 -3.49 5.12
CA TRP A 186 -21.52 -3.69 4.38
C TRP A 186 -21.29 -5.18 4.14
N PHE A 187 -20.84 -5.49 2.93
CA PHE A 187 -20.36 -6.79 2.55
C PHE A 187 -19.01 -6.62 1.86
N ARG A 188 -17.99 -7.35 2.32
CA ARG A 188 -16.67 -7.38 1.73
C ARG A 188 -16.26 -8.81 1.45
N PHE A 189 -15.81 -9.05 0.24
CA PHE A 189 -15.12 -10.28 -0.15
C PHE A 189 -13.75 -9.91 -0.68
N SER A 190 -12.70 -10.54 -0.18
CA SER A 190 -11.35 -10.37 -0.70
C SER A 190 -10.62 -11.71 -0.78
N THR A 191 -9.69 -11.85 -1.71
CA THR A 191 -8.83 -13.03 -1.77
C THR A 191 -7.47 -12.67 -2.31
N THR A 192 -6.43 -13.23 -1.71
CA THR A 192 -5.06 -13.22 -2.26
C THR A 192 -4.77 -14.58 -2.86
N CYS A 193 -4.26 -14.61 -4.08
CA CYS A 193 -3.82 -15.80 -4.80
C CYS A 193 -2.33 -15.68 -5.07
N PHE A 194 -1.53 -16.52 -4.43
CA PHE A 194 -0.09 -16.61 -4.64
C PHE A 194 0.23 -17.56 -5.79
N THR A 195 1.26 -17.25 -6.56
CA THR A 195 1.77 -18.08 -7.67
C THR A 195 3.15 -18.64 -7.39
N ASP A 196 3.82 -18.19 -6.32
CA ASP A 196 5.17 -18.58 -5.92
C ASP A 196 5.22 -19.61 -4.79
N ARG A 197 4.07 -19.98 -4.20
CA ARG A 197 4.01 -20.89 -3.04
C ARG A 197 2.69 -21.65 -2.97
N ASN A 198 2.75 -22.84 -2.35
CA ASN A 198 1.59 -23.70 -2.09
C ASN A 198 1.26 -23.81 -0.59
N THR A 199 1.84 -22.94 0.22
CA THR A 199 1.59 -22.86 1.66
C THR A 199 1.73 -21.40 2.08
N ILE A 200 0.80 -20.95 2.91
CA ILE A 200 0.75 -19.57 3.42
C ILE A 200 0.93 -19.61 4.94
N SER A 201 1.68 -18.64 5.49
CA SER A 201 2.06 -18.56 6.91
C SER A 201 2.90 -19.74 7.41
N SER A 202 3.16 -19.79 8.71
CA SER A 202 3.96 -20.83 9.38
C SER A 202 3.37 -21.17 10.75
N GLY A 203 3.79 -22.29 11.33
CA GLY A 203 3.33 -22.73 12.65
C GLY A 203 1.82 -23.05 12.68
N PRO A 204 1.10 -22.70 13.77
CA PRO A 204 -0.33 -22.98 13.91
C PRO A 204 -1.22 -22.29 12.86
N GLU A 205 -0.75 -21.21 12.24
CA GLU A 205 -1.49 -20.45 11.22
C GLU A 205 -1.24 -20.95 9.79
N LYS A 206 -0.52 -22.07 9.62
CA LYS A 206 -0.17 -22.61 8.31
C LYS A 206 -1.41 -23.02 7.52
N ILE A 207 -1.62 -22.37 6.38
CA ILE A 207 -2.70 -22.69 5.45
C ILE A 207 -2.12 -23.50 4.29
N LYS A 208 -2.67 -24.68 4.05
CA LYS A 208 -2.35 -25.49 2.87
C LYS A 208 -3.03 -24.89 1.64
N GLY A 209 -2.27 -24.66 0.58
CA GLY A 209 -2.75 -24.02 -0.65
C GLY A 209 -2.17 -22.62 -0.86
N ASN A 210 -2.59 -21.99 -1.95
CA ASN A 210 -2.05 -20.71 -2.42
C ASN A 210 -3.10 -19.58 -2.42
N LYS A 211 -4.27 -19.80 -1.81
CA LYS A 211 -5.36 -18.83 -1.73
C LYS A 211 -5.65 -18.45 -0.28
N LEU A 212 -5.96 -17.17 -0.06
CA LEU A 212 -6.33 -16.61 1.23
C LEU A 212 -7.60 -15.76 1.10
N PRO A 213 -8.79 -16.38 1.10
CA PRO A 213 -10.06 -15.68 1.05
C PRO A 213 -10.44 -15.10 2.42
N GLU A 214 -11.14 -13.96 2.41
CA GLU A 214 -11.65 -13.27 3.59
C GLU A 214 -13.03 -12.66 3.26
N ILE A 215 -14.01 -12.91 4.13
CA ILE A 215 -15.34 -12.33 4.06
C ILE A 215 -15.58 -11.50 5.32
N LYS A 216 -16.10 -10.28 5.15
CA LYS A 216 -16.58 -9.45 6.25
C LYS A 216 -18.00 -8.99 5.96
N ILE A 217 -18.86 -9.08 6.95
CA ILE A 217 -20.23 -8.58 6.90
C ILE A 217 -20.42 -7.68 8.11
N GLN A 218 -20.95 -6.47 7.91
CA GLN A 218 -21.23 -5.55 9.00
C GLN A 218 -22.59 -4.92 8.82
N LEU A 219 -23.38 -4.90 9.89
CA LEU A 219 -24.66 -4.23 9.96
C LEU A 219 -24.58 -3.10 10.98
N ARG A 220 -25.00 -1.89 10.59
CA ARG A 220 -25.08 -0.73 11.49
C ARG A 220 -26.51 -0.21 11.49
N ILE A 221 -27.11 -0.23 12.67
CA ILE A 221 -28.38 0.42 12.97
C ILE A 221 -28.07 1.73 13.69
N LYS A 222 -28.63 2.83 13.20
CA LYS A 222 -28.64 4.12 13.90
C LYS A 222 -30.00 4.23 14.57
N LEU A 223 -30.00 4.28 15.90
CA LEU A 223 -31.17 4.58 16.72
C LEU A 223 -31.42 6.09 16.71
#